data_AF-A0A4Q6BH50-F1
#
_entry.id   AF-A0A4Q6BH50-F1
#
_cell.length_a   1.000
_cell.length_b   1.000
_cell.length_c   1.000
_cell.angle_alpha   90.00
_cell.angle_beta   90.00
_cell.angle_gamma   90.00
#
_symmetry.space_group_name_H-M   'P 1'
#
loop_
_entity.id
_entity.type
_entity.pdbx_description
1 polymer ?
#
loop_
_entity_poly.entity_id
_entity_poly.type
_entity_poly.pdbx_seq_one_letter_code
_entity_poly.pdbx_strand_id
1 'polypeptide(L)'
;MINPSRSLRTHIQKLKPLAALIVAVTANVAHADIVFLNMNGSATEIPAAQAVANANGERLYVIPKNPGAISAENYDTKNVVQELTELALQGVRPRTMIVSGHHAREEGFWGKNGEVALYYMAEIAPRQGQPGHQEIHEFFRSLQSVYLWGCYTGSLSHAAMMVNGENKGFPNVQFVVGFGEKGPINTDPLSGRMLSDVLKRESLFRSGSMEQTFQLLKTVPAHQQRDLIIHRGKNFVSHDGWSNQEVYLRSCVDESRKQRLADSIQTIWDFNYAKRGEVPEDTSKGELRMAYQELQRYNFCFGMGAVKFSQFKDIPEMSDTLRLIFFKNVKKNLKNKKN
;
A
#
# COMPACT_ATOMS: atom_id res chain seq x y z
N MET A 1 -26.93 73.94 -64.42
CA MET A 1 -26.95 74.21 -62.96
C MET A 1 -28.21 73.59 -62.37
N ILE A 2 -28.14 72.36 -61.87
CA ILE A 2 -29.16 71.70 -61.01
C ILE A 2 -28.38 70.83 -60.01
N ASN A 3 -28.54 71.12 -58.72
CA ASN A 3 -28.12 70.36 -57.52
C ASN A 3 -29.06 69.12 -57.36
N PRO A 4 -28.89 68.08 -56.49
CA PRO A 4 -28.10 68.05 -55.26
C PRO A 4 -27.59 66.69 -54.70
N SER A 5 -26.87 66.79 -53.57
CA SER A 5 -26.94 65.93 -52.38
C SER A 5 -26.41 64.49 -52.41
N ARG A 6 -25.46 64.21 -51.51
CA ARG A 6 -25.48 63.00 -50.68
C ARG A 6 -24.87 63.26 -49.31
N SER A 7 -25.76 63.34 -48.31
CA SER A 7 -25.44 63.40 -46.89
C SER A 7 -25.19 61.97 -46.39
N LEU A 8 -24.00 61.70 -45.88
CA LEU A 8 -23.67 60.48 -45.13
C LEU A 8 -24.03 60.69 -43.66
N ARG A 9 -25.16 60.13 -43.24
CA ARG A 9 -25.52 59.96 -41.83
C ARG A 9 -24.87 58.69 -41.30
N THR A 10 -23.96 58.86 -40.35
CA THR A 10 -23.41 57.81 -39.49
C THR A 10 -24.49 57.32 -38.51
N HIS A 11 -24.86 56.05 -38.62
CA HIS A 11 -25.68 55.33 -37.63
C HIS A 11 -24.74 54.63 -36.64
N ILE A 12 -24.55 55.22 -35.46
CA ILE A 12 -23.95 54.56 -34.31
C ILE A 12 -25.07 53.80 -33.59
N GLN A 13 -25.15 52.49 -33.82
CA GLN A 13 -26.01 51.59 -33.05
C GLN A 13 -25.42 51.42 -31.64
N LYS A 14 -26.21 51.83 -30.64
CA LYS A 14 -25.94 51.60 -29.22
C LYS A 14 -26.05 50.10 -28.91
N LEU A 15 -24.91 49.43 -28.73
CA LEU A 15 -24.84 48.10 -28.14
C LEU A 15 -25.22 48.19 -26.65
N LYS A 16 -26.28 47.47 -26.26
CA LYS A 16 -26.64 47.27 -24.85
C LYS A 16 -25.55 46.43 -24.17
N PRO A 17 -25.16 46.71 -22.92
CA PRO A 17 -24.27 45.84 -22.18
C PRO A 17 -25.02 44.53 -21.89
N LEU A 18 -24.59 43.43 -22.52
CA LEU A 18 -24.93 42.10 -22.06
C LEU A 18 -24.40 41.99 -20.62
N ALA A 19 -25.32 41.81 -19.66
CA ALA A 19 -24.96 41.37 -18.34
C ALA A 19 -24.20 40.04 -18.48
N ALA A 20 -22.88 40.09 -18.28
CA ALA A 20 -22.04 38.91 -18.19
C ALA A 20 -22.55 38.10 -17.01
N LEU A 21 -23.28 37.02 -17.30
CA LEU A 21 -23.54 35.96 -16.35
C LEU A 21 -22.17 35.39 -15.97
N ILE A 22 -21.60 35.88 -14.88
CA ILE A 22 -20.47 35.25 -14.21
C ILE A 22 -21.03 33.95 -13.65
N VAL A 23 -21.07 32.92 -14.49
CA VAL A 23 -21.06 31.54 -14.01
C VAL A 23 -19.73 31.44 -13.30
N ALA A 24 -19.76 31.61 -11.98
CA ALA A 24 -18.68 31.18 -11.11
C ALA A 24 -18.59 29.67 -11.30
N VAL A 25 -17.87 29.26 -12.34
CA VAL A 25 -17.28 27.94 -12.41
C VAL A 25 -16.31 27.94 -11.25
N THR A 26 -16.81 27.59 -10.07
CA THR A 26 -15.97 27.08 -9.00
C THR A 26 -15.33 25.86 -9.64
N ALA A 27 -14.15 26.05 -10.21
CA ALA A 27 -13.29 24.95 -10.58
C ALA A 27 -13.23 24.13 -9.30
N ASN A 28 -13.94 22.99 -9.30
CA ASN A 28 -13.74 21.96 -8.31
C ASN A 28 -12.29 21.59 -8.51
N VAL A 29 -11.41 22.26 -7.75
CA VAL A 29 -10.02 21.88 -7.65
C VAL A 29 -10.13 20.44 -7.24
N ALA A 30 -9.72 19.52 -8.12
CA ALA A 30 -9.83 18.10 -7.85
C ALA A 30 -8.94 17.85 -6.63
N HIS A 31 -9.55 17.88 -5.44
CA HIS A 31 -8.87 17.68 -4.19
C HIS A 31 -8.37 16.24 -4.19
N ALA A 32 -7.09 16.08 -3.88
CA ALA A 32 -6.43 14.79 -3.99
C ALA A 32 -6.75 13.93 -2.76
N ASP A 33 -7.97 13.40 -2.71
CA ASP A 33 -8.49 12.67 -1.56
C ASP A 33 -7.65 11.43 -1.21
N ILE A 34 -7.73 11.01 0.06
CA ILE A 34 -7.09 9.81 0.61
C ILE A 34 -8.15 8.77 0.95
N VAL A 35 -7.92 7.52 0.56
CA VAL A 35 -8.72 6.36 1.01
C VAL A 35 -7.89 5.49 1.93
N PHE A 36 -8.44 5.11 3.07
CA PHE A 36 -7.78 4.31 4.10
C PHE A 36 -8.57 3.02 4.34
N LEU A 37 -8.00 1.88 3.95
CA LEU A 37 -8.51 0.54 4.24
C LEU A 37 -8.00 0.12 5.62
N ASN A 38 -8.87 0.21 6.62
CA ASN A 38 -8.60 -0.03 8.03
C ASN A 38 -8.91 -1.48 8.42
N MET A 39 -8.10 -2.43 7.98
CA MET A 39 -8.34 -3.85 8.31
C MET A 39 -8.01 -4.15 9.77
N ASN A 40 -7.13 -3.38 10.42
CA ASN A 40 -6.66 -3.70 11.78
C ASN A 40 -7.23 -2.83 12.91
N GLY A 41 -8.16 -1.92 12.64
CA GLY A 41 -8.69 -1.02 13.67
C GLY A 41 -7.65 -0.02 14.19
N SER A 42 -6.93 0.62 13.27
CA SER A 42 -5.76 1.45 13.55
C SER A 42 -6.08 2.74 14.30
N ALA A 43 -5.76 2.74 15.60
CA ALA A 43 -6.02 3.87 16.50
C ALA A 43 -5.11 5.07 16.25
N THR A 44 -3.87 4.86 15.80
CA THR A 44 -2.88 5.95 15.63
C THR A 44 -2.72 6.41 14.19
N GLU A 45 -3.01 5.53 13.23
CA GLU A 45 -2.74 5.78 11.80
C GLU A 45 -3.84 6.61 11.14
N ILE A 46 -5.11 6.35 11.47
CA ILE A 46 -6.24 7.12 10.93
C ILE A 46 -6.16 8.60 11.35
N PRO A 47 -5.95 8.96 12.64
CA PRO A 47 -5.79 10.35 13.03
C PRO A 47 -4.60 11.03 12.34
N ALA A 48 -3.51 10.29 12.12
CA ALA A 48 -2.33 10.78 11.42
C ALA A 48 -2.63 11.08 9.94
N ALA A 49 -3.31 10.17 9.24
CA ALA A 49 -3.75 10.38 7.86
C ALA A 49 -4.75 11.55 7.77
N GLN A 50 -5.68 11.65 8.71
CA GLN A 50 -6.67 12.73 8.76
C GLN A 50 -6.00 14.10 8.95
N ALA A 51 -5.00 14.19 9.83
CA ALA A 51 -4.27 15.43 10.05
C ALA A 51 -3.54 15.89 8.79
N VAL A 52 -2.97 14.96 8.00
CA VAL A 52 -2.33 15.31 6.73
C VAL A 52 -3.36 15.70 5.67
N ALA A 53 -4.46 14.95 5.55
CA ALA A 53 -5.56 15.29 4.64
C ALA A 53 -6.08 16.72 4.91
N ASN A 54 -6.37 17.04 6.17
CA ASN A 54 -6.81 18.37 6.58
C ASN A 54 -5.80 19.47 6.22
N ALA A 55 -4.50 19.22 6.45
CA ALA A 55 -3.45 20.18 6.13
C ALA A 55 -3.32 20.45 4.62
N ASN A 56 -3.68 19.48 3.80
CA ASN A 56 -3.65 19.59 2.33
C ASN A 56 -4.99 20.05 1.73
N GLY A 57 -6.03 20.25 2.55
CA GLY A 57 -7.39 20.47 2.07
C GLY A 57 -7.97 19.27 1.31
N GLU A 58 -7.56 18.06 1.67
CA GLU A 58 -8.03 16.78 1.10
C GLU A 58 -9.06 16.15 2.05
N ARG A 59 -9.91 15.25 1.53
CA ARG A 59 -10.79 14.42 2.36
C ARG A 59 -10.16 13.06 2.62
N LEU A 60 -10.39 12.52 3.81
CA LEU A 60 -10.05 11.15 4.17
C LEU A 60 -11.33 10.30 4.20
N TYR A 61 -11.32 9.19 3.46
CA TYR A 61 -12.37 8.17 3.52
C TYR A 61 -11.81 6.92 4.20
N VAL A 62 -12.47 6.44 5.24
CA VAL A 62 -12.06 5.24 5.97
C VAL A 62 -13.04 4.10 5.66
N ILE A 63 -12.50 2.94 5.29
CA ILE A 63 -13.24 1.72 4.96
C ILE A 63 -12.76 0.58 5.89
N PRO A 64 -13.65 -0.22 6.50
CA PRO A 64 -15.12 -0.11 6.45
C PRO A 64 -15.63 1.18 7.10
N LYS A 65 -16.75 1.72 6.61
CA LYS A 65 -17.41 2.91 7.21
C LYS A 65 -17.85 2.70 8.66
N ASN A 66 -18.26 1.47 9.01
CA ASN A 66 -18.77 1.10 10.33
C ASN A 66 -17.94 -0.04 10.94
N PRO A 67 -16.69 0.22 11.37
CA PRO A 67 -15.83 -0.81 11.94
C PRO A 67 -16.47 -1.40 13.21
N GLY A 68 -16.67 -2.72 13.23
CA GLY A 68 -17.29 -3.44 14.35
C GLY A 68 -18.77 -3.81 14.19
N ALA A 69 -19.47 -3.28 13.17
CA ALA A 69 -20.82 -3.74 12.83
C ALA A 69 -20.82 -5.07 12.05
N ILE A 70 -19.69 -5.39 11.42
CA ILE A 70 -19.46 -6.62 10.65
C ILE A 70 -18.33 -7.38 11.35
N SER A 71 -18.53 -8.67 11.60
CA SER A 71 -17.45 -9.51 12.14
C SER A 71 -16.31 -9.60 11.14
N ALA A 72 -15.06 -9.68 11.63
CA ALA A 72 -13.88 -9.82 10.79
C ALA A 72 -14.00 -10.95 9.75
N GLU A 73 -14.69 -12.02 10.10
CA GLU A 73 -14.91 -13.19 9.25
C GLU A 73 -15.84 -12.93 8.05
N ASN A 74 -16.59 -11.83 8.06
CA ASN A 74 -17.63 -11.52 7.08
C ASN A 74 -17.36 -10.24 6.26
N TYR A 75 -16.20 -9.61 6.44
CA TYR A 75 -15.82 -8.42 5.68
C TYR A 75 -14.62 -8.75 4.79
N ASP A 76 -14.90 -9.06 3.53
CA ASP A 76 -13.90 -9.54 2.57
C ASP A 76 -13.60 -8.51 1.46
N THR A 77 -12.76 -8.90 0.51
CA THR A 77 -12.37 -8.08 -0.64
C THR A 77 -13.57 -7.59 -1.47
N LYS A 78 -14.65 -8.38 -1.58
CA LYS A 78 -15.86 -7.97 -2.33
C LYS A 78 -16.58 -6.83 -1.61
N ASN A 79 -16.68 -6.91 -0.28
CA ASN A 79 -17.26 -5.82 0.51
C ASN A 79 -16.45 -4.52 0.36
N VAL A 80 -15.12 -4.63 0.39
CA VAL A 80 -14.23 -3.48 0.15
C VAL A 80 -14.47 -2.89 -1.24
N VAL A 81 -14.49 -3.70 -2.29
CA VAL A 81 -14.72 -3.22 -3.67
C VAL A 81 -16.10 -2.60 -3.85
N GLN A 82 -17.12 -3.12 -3.18
CA GLN A 82 -18.46 -2.52 -3.15
C GLN A 82 -18.42 -1.11 -2.53
N GLU A 83 -17.82 -0.94 -1.35
CA GLU A 83 -17.71 0.38 -0.72
C GLU A 83 -16.85 1.36 -1.54
N LEU A 84 -15.78 0.88 -2.18
CA LEU A 84 -14.98 1.69 -3.10
C LEU A 84 -15.80 2.12 -4.33
N THR A 85 -16.65 1.23 -4.86
CA THR A 85 -17.56 1.54 -5.98
C THR A 85 -18.59 2.59 -5.58
N GLU A 86 -19.13 2.51 -4.36
CA GLU A 86 -20.02 3.54 -3.82
C GLU A 86 -19.36 4.91 -3.70
N LEU A 87 -18.09 4.97 -3.24
CA LEU A 87 -17.32 6.21 -3.24
C LEU A 87 -17.06 6.71 -4.65
N ALA A 88 -16.72 5.81 -5.58
CA ALA A 88 -16.48 6.17 -6.97
C ALA A 88 -17.72 6.77 -7.65
N LEU A 89 -18.92 6.22 -7.37
CA LEU A 89 -20.20 6.74 -7.83
C LEU A 89 -20.53 8.14 -7.27
N GLN A 90 -19.96 8.50 -6.11
CA GLN A 90 -20.06 9.85 -5.54
C GLN A 90 -19.04 10.83 -6.14
N GLY A 91 -18.31 10.42 -7.18
CA GLY A 91 -17.28 11.23 -7.82
C GLY A 91 -15.96 11.30 -7.05
N VAL A 92 -15.74 10.45 -6.05
CA VAL A 92 -14.46 10.38 -5.34
C VAL A 92 -13.39 9.82 -6.27
N ARG A 93 -12.26 10.51 -6.36
CA ARG A 93 -11.10 10.15 -7.19
C ARG A 93 -9.83 10.32 -6.36
N PRO A 94 -9.51 9.37 -5.46
CA PRO A 94 -8.41 9.54 -4.54
C PRO A 94 -7.07 9.47 -5.27
N ARG A 95 -6.10 10.20 -4.74
CA ARG A 95 -4.70 10.10 -5.19
C ARG A 95 -3.96 9.02 -4.41
N THR A 96 -4.31 8.86 -3.14
CA THR A 96 -3.57 8.02 -2.21
C THR A 96 -4.50 6.94 -1.64
N MET A 97 -4.02 5.70 -1.64
CA MET A 97 -4.63 4.60 -0.88
C MET A 97 -3.69 4.16 0.23
N ILE A 98 -4.22 3.99 1.45
CA ILE A 98 -3.50 3.42 2.59
C ILE A 98 -4.20 2.13 2.96
N VAL A 99 -3.44 1.06 3.15
CA VAL A 99 -3.95 -0.26 3.54
C VAL A 99 -3.25 -0.66 4.82
N SER A 100 -3.98 -0.65 5.93
CA SER A 100 -3.44 -1.04 7.23
C SER A 100 -3.97 -2.39 7.67
N GLY A 101 -3.08 -3.34 7.87
CA GLY A 101 -3.41 -4.72 8.14
C GLY A 101 -2.18 -5.55 8.49
N HIS A 102 -2.42 -6.72 9.06
CA HIS A 102 -1.43 -7.78 9.05
C HIS A 102 -1.31 -8.30 7.61
N HIS A 103 -0.09 -8.55 7.17
CA HIS A 103 0.13 -9.24 5.90
C HIS A 103 -0.50 -10.63 5.98
N ALA A 104 -1.40 -10.93 5.05
CA ALA A 104 -2.10 -12.20 4.92
C ALA A 104 -1.32 -13.14 3.99
N ARG A 105 -1.80 -14.38 3.85
CA ARG A 105 -1.36 -15.24 2.76
C ARG A 105 -1.77 -14.61 1.42
N GLU A 106 -1.05 -14.95 0.35
CA GLU A 106 -1.45 -14.60 -1.03
C GLU A 106 -1.75 -13.11 -1.22
N GLU A 107 -0.87 -12.26 -0.67
CA GLU A 107 -0.82 -10.84 -1.01
C GLU A 107 -1.99 -10.00 -0.44
N GLY A 108 -2.74 -10.56 0.52
CA GLY A 108 -3.80 -9.86 1.23
C GLY A 108 -3.36 -9.09 2.49
N PHE A 109 -4.30 -8.33 3.04
CA PHE A 109 -4.22 -7.66 4.33
C PHE A 109 -5.39 -8.10 5.18
N TRP A 110 -5.13 -8.57 6.39
CA TRP A 110 -6.17 -9.01 7.31
C TRP A 110 -6.06 -8.31 8.67
N GLY A 111 -7.16 -8.29 9.41
CA GLY A 111 -7.16 -7.81 10.78
C GLY A 111 -8.55 -7.87 11.41
N LYS A 112 -8.72 -7.12 12.51
CA LYS A 112 -9.97 -7.08 13.29
C LYS A 112 -11.21 -6.72 12.46
N ASN A 113 -11.05 -5.99 11.36
CA ASN A 113 -12.16 -5.45 10.58
C ASN A 113 -12.36 -6.18 9.24
N GLY A 114 -11.63 -7.26 8.96
CA GLY A 114 -11.79 -8.02 7.72
C GLY A 114 -10.48 -8.40 7.04
N GLU A 115 -10.62 -8.81 5.79
CA GLU A 115 -9.52 -9.13 4.89
C GLU A 115 -9.72 -8.44 3.53
N VAL A 116 -8.64 -7.96 2.93
CA VAL A 116 -8.61 -7.43 1.57
C VAL A 116 -7.45 -8.02 0.79
N ALA A 117 -7.76 -8.70 -0.30
CA ALA A 117 -6.79 -9.19 -1.27
C ALA A 117 -6.60 -8.10 -2.34
N LEU A 118 -5.66 -7.19 -2.07
CA LEU A 118 -5.50 -5.93 -2.80
C LEU A 118 -5.33 -6.14 -4.31
N TYR A 119 -4.64 -7.21 -4.69
CA TYR A 119 -4.31 -7.53 -6.08
C TYR A 119 -5.50 -7.97 -6.92
N TYR A 120 -6.52 -8.53 -6.26
CA TYR A 120 -7.73 -9.03 -6.92
C TYR A 120 -8.85 -7.99 -6.99
N MET A 121 -8.70 -6.82 -6.35
CA MET A 121 -9.78 -5.82 -6.30
C MET A 121 -10.26 -5.38 -7.68
N ALA A 122 -9.35 -5.21 -8.64
CA ALA A 122 -9.72 -4.83 -10.00
C ALA A 122 -10.34 -5.97 -10.80
N GLU A 123 -10.03 -7.23 -10.48
CA GLU A 123 -10.60 -8.40 -11.15
C GLU A 123 -12.06 -8.64 -10.72
N ILE A 124 -12.37 -8.32 -9.47
CA ILE A 124 -13.72 -8.47 -8.91
C ILE A 124 -14.56 -7.19 -9.00
N ALA A 125 -13.99 -6.10 -9.52
CA ALA A 125 -14.72 -4.87 -9.80
C ALA A 125 -15.87 -5.11 -10.79
N PRO A 126 -16.95 -4.31 -10.73
CA PRO A 126 -18.03 -4.37 -11.71
C PRO A 126 -17.50 -4.44 -13.15
N ARG A 127 -18.03 -5.38 -13.94
CA ARG A 127 -17.66 -5.61 -15.34
C ARG A 127 -18.33 -4.58 -16.26
N GLN A 128 -17.82 -4.45 -17.49
CA GLN A 128 -18.42 -3.57 -18.50
C GLN A 128 -19.93 -3.83 -18.65
N GLY A 129 -20.72 -2.77 -18.57
CA GLY A 129 -22.19 -2.82 -18.58
C GLY A 129 -22.85 -2.98 -17.21
N GLN A 130 -22.09 -3.22 -16.14
CA GLN A 130 -22.61 -3.22 -14.77
C GLN A 130 -22.54 -1.80 -14.16
N PRO A 131 -23.47 -1.45 -13.24
CA PRO A 131 -23.43 -0.17 -12.53
C PRO A 131 -22.09 0.04 -11.80
N GLY A 132 -21.53 1.24 -11.90
CA GLY A 132 -20.29 1.61 -11.22
C GLY A 132 -19.00 1.17 -11.93
N HIS A 133 -19.07 0.44 -13.06
CA HIS A 133 -17.89 -0.03 -13.80
C HIS A 133 -16.96 1.13 -14.21
N GLN A 134 -17.49 2.16 -14.88
CA GLN A 134 -16.65 3.25 -15.34
C GLN A 134 -16.03 3.99 -14.15
N GLU A 135 -16.84 4.27 -13.13
CA GLU A 135 -16.48 5.05 -11.96
C GLU A 135 -15.39 4.35 -11.15
N ILE A 136 -15.52 3.06 -10.86
CA ILE A 136 -14.49 2.33 -10.09
C ILE A 136 -13.18 2.20 -10.85
N HIS A 137 -13.21 2.04 -12.17
CA HIS A 137 -11.99 2.03 -12.97
C HIS A 137 -11.33 3.41 -13.03
N GLU A 138 -12.10 4.50 -13.09
CA GLU A 138 -11.56 5.85 -12.94
C GLU A 138 -11.01 6.12 -11.53
N PHE A 139 -11.66 5.59 -10.49
CA PHE A 139 -11.17 5.63 -9.12
C PHE A 139 -9.81 4.93 -9.00
N PHE A 140 -9.65 3.73 -9.56
CA PHE A 140 -8.34 3.06 -9.48
C PHE A 140 -7.28 3.75 -10.36
N ARG A 141 -7.67 4.34 -11.49
CA ARG A 141 -6.78 5.17 -12.32
C ARG A 141 -6.38 6.48 -11.63
N SER A 142 -7.14 7.01 -10.68
CA SER A 142 -6.75 8.26 -10.02
C SER A 142 -5.65 8.04 -8.98
N LEU A 143 -5.46 6.80 -8.52
CA LEU A 143 -4.41 6.45 -7.56
C LEU A 143 -3.02 6.64 -8.16
N GLN A 144 -2.18 7.37 -7.43
CA GLN A 144 -0.77 7.60 -7.74
C GLN A 144 0.16 7.00 -6.69
N SER A 145 -0.34 6.80 -5.47
CA SER A 145 0.42 6.25 -4.35
C SER A 145 -0.39 5.21 -3.57
N VAL A 146 0.29 4.15 -3.13
CA VAL A 146 -0.28 3.13 -2.25
C VAL A 146 0.65 2.88 -1.06
N TYR A 147 0.10 2.92 0.15
CA TYR A 147 0.82 2.69 1.40
C TYR A 147 0.36 1.37 1.99
N LEU A 148 1.23 0.39 1.95
CA LEU A 148 1.03 -0.93 2.53
C LEU A 148 1.54 -0.97 3.96
N TRP A 149 0.67 -0.64 4.91
CA TRP A 149 1.03 -0.41 6.29
C TRP A 149 0.90 -1.68 7.15
N GLY A 150 1.88 -2.58 6.98
CA GLY A 150 1.96 -3.86 7.66
C GLY A 150 3.38 -4.43 7.69
N CYS A 151 3.60 -5.56 8.35
CA CYS A 151 4.92 -6.20 8.34
C CYS A 151 5.16 -6.87 6.98
N TYR A 152 6.39 -6.78 6.45
CA TYR A 152 6.86 -7.45 5.22
C TYR A 152 6.14 -7.01 3.93
N THR A 153 5.32 -5.97 4.00
CA THR A 153 4.51 -5.48 2.89
C THR A 153 5.28 -4.66 1.86
N GLY A 154 6.41 -4.08 2.27
CA GLY A 154 7.34 -3.36 1.41
C GLY A 154 8.35 -4.27 0.74
N SER A 155 8.26 -5.59 0.93
CA SER A 155 9.08 -6.54 0.17
C SER A 155 8.81 -6.39 -1.33
N LEU A 156 9.84 -6.65 -2.16
CA LEU A 156 9.72 -6.53 -3.62
C LEU A 156 8.62 -7.41 -4.21
N SER A 157 8.29 -8.58 -3.64
CA SER A 157 7.20 -9.43 -4.17
C SER A 157 5.86 -8.72 -4.15
N HIS A 158 5.55 -8.04 -3.05
CA HIS A 158 4.28 -7.34 -2.91
C HIS A 158 4.29 -6.01 -3.64
N ALA A 159 5.27 -5.16 -3.36
CA ALA A 159 5.25 -3.81 -3.88
C ALA A 159 5.48 -3.75 -5.40
N ALA A 160 6.36 -4.60 -5.95
CA ALA A 160 6.68 -4.60 -7.39
C ALA A 160 5.45 -4.92 -8.25
N MET A 161 4.61 -5.88 -7.84
CA MET A 161 3.40 -6.24 -8.58
C MET A 161 2.43 -5.06 -8.73
N MET A 162 2.41 -4.13 -7.77
CA MET A 162 1.60 -2.91 -7.88
C MET A 162 2.23 -1.82 -8.74
N VAL A 163 3.54 -1.58 -8.64
CA VAL A 163 4.21 -0.46 -9.36
C VAL A 163 4.70 -0.81 -10.76
N ASN A 164 4.85 -2.09 -11.10
CA ASN A 164 5.38 -2.53 -12.40
C ASN A 164 4.31 -2.67 -13.50
N GLY A 165 3.05 -2.37 -13.20
CA GLY A 165 1.95 -2.52 -14.16
C GLY A 165 1.48 -3.96 -14.38
N GLU A 166 2.01 -4.92 -13.62
CA GLU A 166 1.48 -6.30 -13.59
C GLU A 166 0.07 -6.31 -13.00
N ASN A 167 -0.17 -5.48 -11.97
CA ASN A 167 -1.52 -5.16 -11.53
C ASN A 167 -2.17 -4.11 -12.43
N LYS A 168 -2.88 -4.57 -13.47
CA LYS A 168 -3.67 -3.72 -14.39
C LYS A 168 -4.75 -2.89 -13.69
N GLY A 169 -5.07 -3.21 -12.44
CA GLY A 169 -5.99 -2.45 -11.60
C GLY A 169 -5.51 -1.05 -11.26
N PHE A 170 -4.20 -0.86 -11.06
CA PHE A 170 -3.60 0.38 -10.55
C PHE A 170 -2.63 1.03 -11.55
N PRO A 171 -3.07 1.33 -12.78
CA PRO A 171 -2.17 1.65 -13.89
C PRO A 171 -1.35 2.94 -13.70
N ASN A 172 -1.78 3.82 -12.79
CA ASN A 172 -1.14 5.12 -12.55
C ASN A 172 -0.40 5.20 -11.21
N VAL A 173 -0.32 4.09 -10.46
CA VAL A 173 0.46 4.06 -9.22
C VAL A 173 1.95 4.13 -9.57
N GLN A 174 2.57 5.23 -9.16
CA GLN A 174 3.98 5.52 -9.43
C GLN A 174 4.87 5.19 -8.23
N PHE A 175 4.26 5.00 -7.06
CA PHE A 175 4.95 4.97 -5.78
C PHE A 175 4.21 4.07 -4.79
N VAL A 176 4.95 3.16 -4.15
CA VAL A 176 4.44 2.29 -3.09
C VAL A 176 5.32 2.40 -1.85
N VAL A 177 4.71 2.48 -0.68
CA VAL A 177 5.40 2.47 0.61
C VAL A 177 5.04 1.23 1.38
N GLY A 178 5.99 0.59 2.03
CA GLY A 178 5.71 -0.48 2.97
C GLY A 178 6.92 -0.78 3.84
N PHE A 179 6.94 -1.94 4.49
CA PHE A 179 8.05 -2.35 5.34
C PHE A 179 8.70 -3.63 4.82
N GLY A 180 10.03 -3.66 4.68
CA GLY A 180 10.76 -4.88 4.30
C GLY A 180 10.80 -5.92 5.40
N GLU A 181 10.66 -5.49 6.66
CA GLU A 181 10.63 -6.36 7.82
C GLU A 181 9.43 -6.08 8.74
N LYS A 182 9.67 -5.80 10.02
CA LYS A 182 8.63 -5.50 11.00
C LYS A 182 8.15 -4.07 10.81
N GLY A 183 6.87 -3.90 10.49
CA GLY A 183 6.17 -2.62 10.60
C GLY A 183 5.85 -2.29 12.07
N PRO A 184 5.63 -1.00 12.40
CA PRO A 184 5.13 -0.62 13.72
C PRO A 184 3.73 -1.20 13.95
N ILE A 185 3.40 -1.49 15.21
CA ILE A 185 2.05 -1.94 15.58
C ILE A 185 1.09 -0.76 15.40
N ASN A 186 -0.13 -1.02 14.94
CA ASN A 186 -1.12 0.02 14.64
C ASN A 186 -1.67 0.80 15.85
N THR A 187 -1.30 0.39 17.06
CA THR A 187 -1.56 1.09 18.32
C THR A 187 -0.33 1.83 18.85
N ASP A 188 0.85 1.62 18.25
CA ASP A 188 2.07 2.33 18.60
C ASP A 188 2.05 3.74 17.99
N PRO A 189 2.19 4.83 18.78
CA PRO A 189 2.27 6.19 18.25
C PRO A 189 3.34 6.38 17.17
N LEU A 190 4.39 5.55 17.16
CA LEU A 190 5.39 5.53 16.10
C LEU A 190 4.76 5.26 14.73
N SER A 191 3.76 4.38 14.65
CA SER A 191 3.07 4.03 13.40
C SER A 191 2.41 5.26 12.77
N GLY A 192 1.62 5.99 13.55
CA GLY A 192 0.96 7.23 13.10
C GLY A 192 1.97 8.32 12.72
N ARG A 193 3.03 8.51 13.50
CA ARG A 193 4.09 9.50 13.18
C ARG A 193 4.78 9.18 11.86
N MET A 194 5.19 7.92 11.67
CA MET A 194 5.80 7.46 10.41
C MET A 194 4.90 7.71 9.22
N LEU A 195 3.63 7.31 9.31
CA LEU A 195 2.68 7.49 8.23
C LEU A 195 2.50 8.97 7.89
N SER A 196 2.33 9.82 8.91
CA SER A 196 2.22 11.27 8.74
C SER A 196 3.45 11.87 8.04
N ASP A 197 4.64 11.47 8.48
CA ASP A 197 5.90 11.98 7.93
C ASP A 197 6.08 11.63 6.45
N VAL A 198 5.70 10.42 6.05
CA VAL A 198 5.79 10.01 4.66
C VAL A 198 4.73 10.70 3.81
N LEU A 199 3.47 10.75 4.28
CA LEU A 199 2.37 11.41 3.56
C LEU A 199 2.65 12.90 3.30
N LYS A 200 3.18 13.62 4.30
CA LYS A 200 3.56 15.05 4.16
C LYS A 200 4.62 15.30 3.09
N ARG A 201 5.41 14.27 2.76
CA ARG A 201 6.53 14.34 1.81
C ARG A 201 6.25 13.58 0.52
N GLU A 202 5.03 13.08 0.33
CA GLU A 202 4.67 12.22 -0.82
C GLU A 202 5.02 12.86 -2.17
N SER A 203 4.72 14.15 -2.33
CA SER A 203 5.02 14.87 -3.58
C SER A 203 6.51 14.86 -3.91
N LEU A 204 7.37 15.02 -2.90
CA LEU A 204 8.82 14.99 -3.04
C LEU A 204 9.33 13.58 -3.35
N PHE A 205 8.78 12.56 -2.69
CA PHE A 205 9.13 11.17 -3.00
C PHE A 205 8.72 10.77 -4.42
N ARG A 206 7.58 11.28 -4.92
CA ARG A 206 7.09 10.99 -6.26
C ARG A 206 7.90 11.67 -7.36
N SER A 207 8.31 12.93 -7.15
CA SER A 207 8.99 13.72 -8.18
C SER A 207 10.52 13.69 -8.13
N GLY A 208 11.12 13.33 -7.00
CA GLY A 208 12.58 13.36 -6.82
C GLY A 208 13.32 12.28 -7.63
N SER A 209 14.64 12.32 -7.64
CA SER A 209 15.48 11.20 -8.07
C SER A 209 15.53 10.09 -7.00
N MET A 210 16.08 8.91 -7.32
CA MET A 210 16.28 7.84 -6.32
C MET A 210 17.21 8.30 -5.18
N GLU A 211 18.26 9.05 -5.50
CA GLU A 211 19.17 9.63 -4.51
C GLU A 211 18.45 10.65 -3.61
N GLN A 212 17.65 11.55 -4.18
CA GLN A 212 16.85 12.51 -3.41
C GLN A 212 15.82 11.79 -2.52
N THR A 213 15.21 10.72 -3.05
CA THR A 213 14.28 9.87 -2.28
C THR A 213 14.99 9.24 -1.09
N PHE A 214 16.21 8.73 -1.27
CA PHE A 214 17.03 8.17 -0.20
C PHE A 214 17.41 9.21 0.86
N GLN A 215 17.92 10.37 0.45
CA GLN A 215 18.25 11.43 1.41
C GLN A 215 17.03 11.92 2.16
N LEU A 216 15.88 12.02 1.49
CA LEU A 216 14.62 12.41 2.13
C LEU A 216 14.12 11.33 3.10
N LEU A 217 14.21 10.06 2.74
CA LEU A 217 13.82 8.94 3.61
C LEU A 217 14.62 8.96 4.91
N LYS A 218 15.92 9.31 4.85
CA LYS A 218 16.78 9.45 6.03
C LYS A 218 16.31 10.51 7.02
N THR A 219 15.55 11.51 6.55
CA THR A 219 14.97 12.55 7.41
C THR A 219 13.70 12.11 8.13
N VAL A 220 13.10 10.99 7.76
CA VAL A 220 11.96 10.41 8.49
C VAL A 220 12.56 9.79 9.76
N PRO A 221 12.33 10.38 10.96
CA PRO A 221 13.07 10.01 12.18
C PRO A 221 12.94 8.53 12.57
N ALA A 222 11.87 7.91 12.10
CA ALA A 222 11.53 6.54 12.37
C ALA A 222 11.92 5.54 11.24
N HIS A 223 12.48 6.01 10.12
CA HIS A 223 13.01 5.12 9.07
C HIS A 223 14.19 4.27 9.57
N GLN A 224 14.95 4.76 10.57
CA GLN A 224 16.04 3.99 11.17
C GLN A 224 15.53 2.87 12.09
N GLN A 225 14.28 2.99 12.57
CA GLN A 225 13.72 2.07 13.55
C GLN A 225 12.98 0.90 12.90
N ARG A 226 12.49 1.10 11.68
CA ARG A 226 11.70 0.13 10.93
C ARG A 226 12.15 0.22 9.49
N ASP A 227 12.39 -0.92 8.86
CA ASP A 227 12.85 -1.02 7.47
C ASP A 227 11.77 -0.54 6.49
N LEU A 228 11.54 0.78 6.44
CA LEU A 228 10.59 1.46 5.58
C LEU A 228 11.17 1.46 4.17
N ILE A 229 10.40 0.95 3.21
CA ILE A 229 10.79 0.82 1.82
C ILE A 229 9.84 1.63 0.95
N ILE A 230 10.41 2.37 0.01
CA ILE A 230 9.74 3.12 -1.03
C ILE A 230 10.06 2.47 -2.37
N HIS A 231 9.04 2.05 -3.13
CA HIS A 231 9.16 1.53 -4.49
C HIS A 231 8.68 2.57 -5.51
N ARG A 232 9.40 2.68 -6.63
CA ARG A 232 9.10 3.55 -7.77
C ARG A 232 9.43 2.85 -9.07
N GLY A 233 8.40 2.25 -9.68
CA GLY A 233 8.56 1.31 -10.78
C GLY A 233 9.55 0.19 -10.41
N LYS A 234 10.58 -0.01 -11.23
CA LYS A 234 11.60 -1.04 -11.00
C LYS A 234 12.64 -0.69 -9.93
N ASN A 235 12.61 0.53 -9.39
CA ASN A 235 13.57 0.99 -8.39
C ASN A 235 12.95 1.01 -6.99
N PHE A 236 13.79 0.92 -5.96
CA PHE A 236 13.34 1.05 -4.58
C PHE A 236 14.42 1.69 -3.70
N VAL A 237 13.98 2.24 -2.57
CA VAL A 237 14.80 2.86 -1.53
C VAL A 237 14.44 2.23 -0.20
N SER A 238 15.44 1.82 0.57
CA SER A 238 15.31 1.38 1.96
C SER A 238 16.34 2.10 2.84
N HIS A 239 16.46 1.68 4.09
CA HIS A 239 17.50 2.18 5.00
C HIS A 239 18.94 1.83 4.54
N ASP A 240 19.11 0.75 3.78
CA ASP A 240 20.40 0.27 3.26
C ASP A 240 20.88 1.05 2.03
N GLY A 241 20.02 1.88 1.43
CA GLY A 241 20.32 2.60 0.20
C GLY A 241 19.19 2.52 -0.81
N TRP A 242 19.52 2.72 -2.08
CA TRP A 242 18.59 2.54 -3.19
C TRP A 242 19.15 1.51 -4.18
N SER A 243 18.25 0.77 -4.81
CA SER A 243 18.60 -0.28 -5.77
C SER A 243 17.47 -0.45 -6.79
N ASN A 244 17.63 -1.39 -7.70
CA ASN A 244 16.59 -1.78 -8.64
C ASN A 244 16.35 -3.29 -8.60
N GLN A 245 15.16 -3.71 -9.05
CA GLN A 245 14.71 -5.09 -9.03
C GLN A 245 15.68 -6.04 -9.73
N GLU A 246 16.28 -5.63 -10.85
CA GLU A 246 17.21 -6.48 -11.60
C GLU A 246 18.50 -6.74 -10.80
N VAL A 247 19.08 -5.70 -10.21
CA VAL A 247 20.26 -5.82 -9.33
C VAL A 247 19.93 -6.70 -8.13
N TYR A 248 18.76 -6.52 -7.53
CA TYR A 248 18.33 -7.36 -6.42
C TYR A 248 18.15 -8.83 -6.84
N LEU A 249 17.53 -9.10 -7.99
CA LEU A 249 17.37 -10.45 -8.53
C LEU A 249 18.72 -11.12 -8.84
N ARG A 250 19.69 -10.38 -9.36
CA ARG A 250 21.05 -10.91 -9.56
C ARG A 250 21.71 -11.29 -8.23
N SER A 251 21.44 -10.53 -7.16
CA SER A 251 21.95 -10.90 -5.83
C SER A 251 21.31 -12.16 -5.26
N CYS A 252 20.12 -12.57 -5.74
CA CYS A 252 19.45 -13.79 -5.28
C CYS A 252 20.22 -15.07 -5.65
N VAL A 253 21.02 -15.03 -6.73
CA VAL A 253 21.80 -16.18 -7.19
C VAL A 253 23.23 -16.22 -6.65
N ASP A 254 23.61 -15.23 -5.83
CA ASP A 254 24.89 -15.21 -5.12
C ASP A 254 24.99 -16.40 -4.14
N GLU A 255 26.10 -17.14 -4.22
CA GLU A 255 26.27 -18.38 -3.44
C GLU A 255 26.31 -18.11 -1.93
N SER A 256 26.87 -16.98 -1.49
CA SER A 256 26.89 -16.65 -0.06
C SER A 256 25.47 -16.41 0.47
N ARG A 257 24.63 -15.77 -0.35
CA ARG A 257 23.24 -15.49 -0.03
C ARG A 257 22.44 -16.81 -0.02
N LYS A 258 22.62 -17.68 -1.03
CA LYS A 258 21.98 -19.01 -1.09
C LYS A 258 22.32 -19.86 0.14
N GLN A 259 23.58 -19.84 0.58
CA GLN A 259 23.98 -20.56 1.78
C GLN A 259 23.24 -20.04 3.03
N ARG A 260 23.15 -18.71 3.21
CA ARG A 260 22.40 -18.11 4.32
C ARG A 260 20.93 -18.52 4.32
N LEU A 261 20.32 -18.59 3.14
CA LEU A 261 18.95 -19.08 2.98
C LEU A 261 18.83 -20.56 3.39
N ALA A 262 19.75 -21.41 2.91
CA ALA A 262 19.76 -22.83 3.26
C ALA A 262 19.91 -23.04 4.78
N ASP A 263 20.83 -22.30 5.41
CA ASP A 263 21.04 -22.34 6.87
C ASP A 263 19.81 -21.86 7.63
N SER A 264 19.11 -20.84 7.11
CA SER A 264 17.87 -20.32 7.68
C SER A 264 16.72 -21.33 7.58
N ILE A 265 16.57 -21.99 6.43
CA ILE A 265 15.61 -23.08 6.22
C ILE A 265 15.88 -24.22 7.21
N GLN A 266 17.13 -24.65 7.33
CA GLN A 266 17.52 -25.70 8.25
C GLN A 266 17.21 -25.31 9.71
N THR A 267 17.49 -24.07 10.09
CA THR A 267 17.19 -23.54 11.42
C THR A 267 15.68 -23.61 11.71
N ILE A 268 14.82 -23.23 10.76
CA ILE A 268 13.36 -23.31 10.93
C ILE A 268 12.92 -24.77 11.13
N TRP A 269 13.44 -25.72 10.35
CA TRP A 269 13.12 -27.14 10.52
C TRP A 269 13.62 -27.70 11.83
N ASP A 270 14.83 -27.32 12.26
CA ASP A 270 15.38 -27.76 13.53
C ASP A 270 14.49 -27.34 14.71
N PHE A 271 13.91 -26.12 14.66
CA PHE A 271 12.91 -25.72 15.64
C PHE A 271 11.58 -26.47 15.48
N ASN A 272 11.12 -26.69 14.25
CA ASN A 272 9.88 -27.42 13.99
C ASN A 272 9.91 -28.85 14.53
N TYR A 273 11.06 -29.52 14.38
CA TYR A 273 11.30 -30.89 14.84
C TYR A 273 11.97 -30.97 16.22
N ALA A 274 12.05 -29.85 16.95
CA ALA A 274 12.66 -29.76 18.28
C ALA A 274 14.14 -30.24 18.38
N LYS A 275 14.89 -30.24 17.27
CA LYS A 275 16.34 -30.55 17.23
C LYS A 275 17.20 -29.46 17.88
N ARG A 276 16.70 -28.22 17.92
CA ARG A 276 17.32 -27.06 18.61
C ARG A 276 16.70 -26.77 19.97
N GLY A 277 15.95 -27.71 20.54
CA GLY A 277 15.20 -27.55 21.79
C GLY A 277 13.82 -26.92 21.57
N GLU A 278 13.24 -26.37 22.64
CA GLU A 278 11.93 -25.73 22.56
C GLU A 278 11.96 -24.42 21.77
N VAL A 279 10.85 -24.11 21.09
CA VAL A 279 10.65 -22.80 20.46
C VAL A 279 10.76 -21.71 21.54
N PRO A 280 11.64 -20.70 21.37
CA PRO A 280 11.82 -19.64 22.36
C PRO A 280 10.51 -18.94 22.71
N GLU A 281 10.33 -18.55 23.98
CA GLU A 281 9.13 -17.81 24.41
C GLU A 281 9.01 -16.43 23.72
N ASP A 282 10.15 -15.79 23.50
CA ASP A 282 10.27 -14.52 22.78
C ASP A 282 10.80 -14.78 21.36
N THR A 283 9.86 -15.00 20.44
CA THR A 283 10.13 -15.21 19.01
C THR A 283 10.40 -13.91 18.25
N SER A 284 10.43 -12.76 18.94
CA SER A 284 10.72 -11.47 18.31
C SER A 284 12.21 -11.19 18.12
N LYS A 285 13.08 -12.08 18.64
CA LYS A 285 14.54 -12.04 18.56
C LYS A 285 15.15 -13.44 18.45
N GLY A 286 16.47 -13.51 18.28
CA GLY A 286 17.22 -14.78 18.25
C GLY A 286 17.24 -15.48 16.89
N GLU A 287 17.83 -16.68 16.85
CA GLU A 287 18.11 -17.41 15.60
C GLU A 287 16.86 -17.71 14.77
N LEU A 288 15.77 -18.17 15.40
CA LEU A 288 14.50 -18.43 14.72
C LEU A 288 13.96 -17.18 14.02
N ARG A 289 14.07 -16.02 14.68
CA ARG A 289 13.62 -14.74 14.11
C ARG A 289 14.48 -14.30 12.94
N MET A 290 15.80 -14.43 13.06
CA MET A 290 16.74 -14.10 11.98
C MET A 290 16.51 -15.01 10.76
N ALA A 291 16.33 -16.31 10.99
CA ALA A 291 16.02 -17.27 9.94
C ALA A 291 14.70 -16.93 9.22
N TYR A 292 13.66 -16.55 9.97
CA TYR A 292 12.40 -16.08 9.40
C TYR A 292 12.55 -14.80 8.58
N GLN A 293 13.30 -13.81 9.09
CA GLN A 293 13.57 -12.56 8.36
C GLN A 293 14.30 -12.85 7.05
N GLU A 294 15.28 -13.76 7.06
CA GLU A 294 16.00 -14.13 5.85
C GLU A 294 15.09 -14.84 4.84
N LEU A 295 14.24 -15.77 5.30
CA LEU A 295 13.23 -16.40 4.44
C LEU A 295 12.29 -15.36 3.81
N GLN A 296 11.82 -14.37 4.58
CA GLN A 296 10.97 -13.28 4.10
C GLN A 296 11.67 -12.41 3.06
N ARG A 297 12.94 -12.05 3.27
CA ARG A 297 13.75 -11.30 2.28
C ARG A 297 13.91 -12.09 0.97
N TYR A 298 13.94 -13.41 1.05
CA TYR A 298 14.04 -14.30 -0.10
C TYR A 298 12.73 -14.59 -0.83
N ASN A 299 11.57 -14.26 -0.23
CA ASN A 299 10.26 -14.50 -0.81
C ASN A 299 10.14 -13.93 -2.24
N PHE A 300 10.72 -12.75 -2.49
CA PHE A 300 10.78 -12.17 -3.83
C PHE A 300 11.62 -12.97 -4.83
N CYS A 301 12.79 -13.46 -4.41
CA CYS A 301 13.66 -14.27 -5.26
C CYS A 301 12.95 -15.55 -5.72
N PHE A 302 12.11 -16.11 -4.85
CA PHE A 302 11.27 -17.26 -5.15
C PHE A 302 10.11 -16.90 -6.10
N GLY A 303 9.35 -15.84 -5.78
CA GLY A 303 8.20 -15.41 -6.58
C GLY A 303 8.54 -15.06 -8.02
N MET A 304 9.73 -14.48 -8.24
CA MET A 304 10.23 -14.15 -9.59
C MET A 304 10.93 -15.31 -10.30
N GLY A 305 10.99 -16.50 -9.68
CA GLY A 305 11.64 -17.68 -10.27
C GLY A 305 13.17 -17.59 -10.38
N ALA A 306 13.81 -16.59 -9.76
CA ALA A 306 15.28 -16.46 -9.73
C ALA A 306 15.93 -17.60 -8.93
N VAL A 307 15.19 -18.16 -7.98
CA VAL A 307 15.55 -19.35 -7.21
C VAL A 307 14.42 -20.37 -7.35
N LYS A 308 14.72 -21.58 -7.83
CA LYS A 308 13.69 -22.61 -8.01
C LYS A 308 13.42 -23.31 -6.67
N PHE A 309 12.16 -23.25 -6.20
CA PHE A 309 11.69 -24.00 -5.02
C PHE A 309 12.08 -25.48 -5.09
N SER A 310 12.01 -26.10 -6.27
CA SER A 310 12.31 -27.53 -6.44
C SER A 310 13.75 -27.93 -6.09
N GLN A 311 14.69 -26.98 -6.05
CA GLN A 311 16.07 -27.25 -5.60
C GLN A 311 16.18 -27.33 -4.08
N PHE A 312 15.22 -26.74 -3.36
CA PHE A 312 15.09 -26.81 -1.91
C PHE A 312 13.84 -27.64 -1.61
N LYS A 313 13.95 -28.98 -1.70
CA LYS A 313 12.82 -29.91 -1.44
C LYS A 313 12.12 -29.69 -0.10
N ASP A 314 12.77 -28.96 0.81
CA ASP A 314 12.34 -28.73 2.18
C ASP A 314 12.24 -27.23 2.48
N ILE A 315 11.67 -26.37 1.63
CA ILE A 315 11.30 -25.02 2.10
C ILE A 315 10.08 -25.18 3.02
N PRO A 316 10.15 -24.76 4.30
CA PRO A 316 9.00 -24.84 5.19
C PRO A 316 7.87 -24.00 4.62
N GLU A 317 6.65 -24.53 4.70
CA GLU A 317 5.50 -23.73 4.34
C GLU A 317 5.46 -22.47 5.21
N MET A 318 4.91 -21.39 4.66
CA MET A 318 4.71 -20.17 5.45
C MET A 318 3.82 -20.46 6.67
N SER A 319 2.90 -21.43 6.57
CA SER A 319 2.06 -21.94 7.65
C SER A 319 2.89 -22.47 8.84
N ASP A 320 3.86 -23.34 8.57
CA ASP A 320 4.76 -23.93 9.56
C ASP A 320 5.63 -22.86 10.22
N THR A 321 6.19 -21.98 9.39
CA THR A 321 7.06 -20.91 9.88
C THR A 321 6.30 -19.92 10.76
N LEU A 322 5.08 -19.52 10.36
CA LEU A 322 4.22 -18.64 11.16
C LEU A 322 3.79 -19.31 12.47
N ARG A 323 3.53 -20.62 12.47
CA ARG A 323 3.22 -21.36 13.70
C ARG A 323 4.36 -21.27 14.71
N LEU A 324 5.61 -21.34 14.26
CA LEU A 324 6.79 -21.18 15.12
C LEU A 324 6.94 -19.74 15.60
N ILE A 325 6.81 -18.76 14.70
CA ILE A 325 6.96 -17.34 15.05
C ILE A 325 5.84 -16.85 15.98
N PHE A 326 4.64 -17.42 15.91
CA PHE A 326 3.50 -17.06 16.78
C PHE A 326 3.16 -18.15 17.81
N PHE A 327 4.12 -19.01 18.14
CA PHE A 327 3.91 -20.21 18.94
C PHE A 327 3.24 -19.95 20.30
N LYS A 328 3.60 -18.86 20.98
CA LYS A 328 2.96 -18.44 22.24
C LYS A 328 1.46 -18.17 22.09
N ASN A 329 1.07 -17.48 21.02
CA ASN A 329 -0.33 -17.16 20.74
C ASN A 329 -1.11 -18.43 20.38
N VAL A 330 -0.50 -19.32 19.59
CA VAL A 330 -1.08 -20.64 19.26
C VAL A 330 -1.31 -21.46 20.53
N LYS A 331 -0.30 -21.58 21.41
CA LYS A 331 -0.44 -22.26 22.71
C LYS A 331 -1.56 -21.67 23.57
N LYS A 332 -1.66 -20.34 23.65
CA LYS A 332 -2.73 -19.65 24.41
C LYS A 332 -4.12 -19.97 23.86
N ASN A 333 -4.31 -19.91 22.55
CA ASN A 333 -5.59 -20.18 21.90
C ASN A 333 -6.02 -21.65 22.04
N LEU A 334 -5.08 -22.60 22.00
CA LEU A 334 -5.36 -24.02 22.22
C LEU A 334 -5.76 -24.34 23.67
N LYS A 335 -5.18 -23.64 24.66
CA LYS A 335 -5.57 -23.79 26.08
C LYS A 335 -6.97 -23.24 26.32
N ASN A 336 -7.32 -22.12 25.71
CA ASN A 336 -8.63 -21.49 25.88
C ASN A 336 -9.80 -22.25 25.25
N LYS A 337 -9.54 -23.17 24.29
CA LYS A 337 -10.57 -24.05 23.70
C LYS A 337 -10.91 -25.29 24.55
N LYS A 338 -10.20 -25.52 25.65
CA LYS A 338 -10.40 -26.68 26.54
C LYS A 338 -11.21 -26.36 27.80
N ASN A 339 -11.67 -25.11 27.92
CA ASN A 339 -12.66 -24.66 28.90
C ASN A 339 -13.94 -24.30 28.16
#